data_AF-A0A351NXH9-F1
#
_entry.id   AF-A0A351NXH9-F1
#
_cell.length_a   1.000
_cell.length_b   1.000
_cell.length_c   1.000
_cell.angle_alpha   90.00
_cell.angle_beta   90.00
_cell.angle_gamma   90.00
#
_symmetry.space_group_name_H-M   'P 1'
#
loop_
_entity.id
_entity.type
_entity.pdbx_description
1 polymer ?
#
loop_
_entity_poly.entity_id
_entity_poly.type
_entity_poly.pdbx_seq_one_letter_code
_entity_poly.pdbx_strand_id
1 'polypeptide(L)'
;MSEKYDYVIVGAGSAGCVLANRLTACGTYKVCVLEAGPSDWNPMIHIPAGFIKTLVNPSVNWMYQSEASKGTNGRTIPMPRGKVLGGSSSINGLIFNRGQKMDFDVWAQKGNRGWSYDDVLP
;
A
#
# COMPACT_ATOMS: atom_id res chain seq x y z
N MET A 1 -19.54 13.79 -21.11
CA MET A 1 -20.52 13.80 -19.99
C MET A 1 -19.73 13.67 -18.70
N SER A 2 -20.11 14.36 -17.62
CA SER A 2 -19.44 14.19 -16.31
C SER A 2 -19.93 12.89 -15.67
N GLU A 3 -19.03 11.96 -15.39
CA GLU A 3 -19.37 10.76 -14.65
C GLU A 3 -19.41 11.05 -13.15
N LYS A 4 -20.51 10.67 -12.49
CA LYS A 4 -20.63 10.73 -11.03
C LYS A 4 -20.18 9.41 -10.40
N TYR A 5 -19.52 9.51 -9.26
CA TYR A 5 -19.06 8.41 -8.41
C TYR A 5 -19.43 8.74 -6.96
N ASP A 6 -19.79 7.74 -6.17
CA ASP A 6 -20.08 7.92 -4.73
C ASP A 6 -18.79 8.10 -3.93
N TYR A 7 -17.72 7.43 -4.36
CA TYR A 7 -16.39 7.52 -3.75
C TYR A 7 -15.31 7.65 -4.80
N VAL A 8 -14.28 8.44 -4.48
CA VAL A 8 -13.03 8.53 -5.24
C VAL A 8 -11.89 8.12 -4.31
N ILE A 9 -11.16 7.07 -4.68
CA ILE A 9 -9.99 6.57 -3.96
C ILE A 9 -8.75 6.97 -4.74
N VAL A 10 -7.86 7.72 -4.11
CA VAL A 10 -6.58 8.11 -4.70
C VAL A 10 -5.52 7.11 -4.26
N GLY A 11 -5.09 6.27 -5.18
CA GLY A 11 -4.13 5.18 -5.02
C GLY A 11 -4.80 3.81 -4.96
N ALA A 12 -4.56 2.98 -5.97
CA ALA A 12 -4.91 1.55 -5.99
C ALA A 12 -3.81 0.71 -5.32
N GLY A 13 -3.39 1.12 -4.12
CA GLY A 13 -2.42 0.38 -3.31
C GLY A 13 -3.06 -0.68 -2.42
N SER A 14 -2.27 -1.25 -1.51
CA SER A 14 -2.71 -2.33 -0.61
C SER A 14 -3.99 -2.03 0.17
N ALA A 15 -4.12 -0.82 0.74
CA ALA A 15 -5.36 -0.41 1.42
C ALA A 15 -6.46 0.05 0.43
N GLY A 16 -6.07 0.76 -0.63
CA GLY A 16 -7.01 1.32 -1.60
C GLY A 16 -7.80 0.24 -2.37
N CYS A 17 -7.13 -0.83 -2.79
CA CYS A 17 -7.78 -1.98 -3.43
C CYS A 17 -8.76 -2.69 -2.49
N VAL A 18 -8.40 -2.87 -1.21
CA VAL A 18 -9.30 -3.48 -0.21
C VAL A 18 -10.53 -2.59 0.01
N LEU A 19 -10.33 -1.28 0.19
CA LEU A 19 -11.43 -0.35 0.39
C LEU A 19 -12.37 -0.31 -0.82
N ALA A 20 -11.82 -0.24 -2.04
CA ALA A 20 -12.60 -0.27 -3.27
C ALA A 20 -13.44 -1.55 -3.36
N ASN A 21 -12.84 -2.71 -3.11
CA ASN A 21 -13.54 -4.00 -3.12
C ASN A 21 -14.66 -4.06 -2.09
N ARG A 22 -14.42 -3.56 -0.86
CA ARG A 22 -15.42 -3.59 0.21
C ARG A 22 -16.59 -2.64 -0.05
N LEU A 23 -16.32 -1.43 -0.55
CA LEU A 23 -17.37 -0.46 -0.89
C LEU A 23 -18.25 -0.95 -2.04
N THR A 24 -17.67 -1.56 -3.08
CA THR A 24 -18.46 -2.04 -4.23
C THR A 24 -19.19 -3.35 -3.97
N ALA A 25 -18.88 -4.09 -2.89
CA ALA A 25 -19.38 -5.44 -2.64
C ALA A 25 -20.91 -5.57 -2.57
N CYS A 26 -21.62 -4.53 -2.12
CA CYS A 26 -23.09 -4.52 -2.07
C CYS A 26 -23.77 -4.17 -3.39
N GLY A 27 -22.99 -3.79 -4.42
CA GLY A 27 -23.51 -3.35 -5.73
C GLY A 27 -24.20 -1.98 -5.73
N THR A 28 -24.28 -1.29 -4.58
CA THR A 28 -24.94 0.02 -4.46
C THR A 28 -24.01 1.18 -4.81
N TYR A 29 -22.74 1.11 -4.42
CA TYR A 29 -21.80 2.22 -4.55
C TYR A 29 -20.95 2.13 -5.82
N LYS A 30 -20.89 3.21 -6.59
CA LYS A 30 -19.98 3.38 -7.73
C LYS A 30 -18.69 4.05 -7.27
N VAL A 31 -17.57 3.35 -7.37
CA VAL A 31 -16.26 3.80 -6.89
C VAL A 31 -15.31 4.08 -8.06
N CYS A 32 -14.68 5.26 -8.06
CA CYS A 32 -13.55 5.58 -8.93
C CYS A 32 -12.25 5.35 -8.17
N VAL A 33 -11.28 4.67 -8.79
CA VAL A 33 -9.94 4.53 -8.25
C VAL A 33 -8.94 5.18 -9.20
N LEU A 34 -8.14 6.10 -8.70
CA LEU A 34 -7.09 6.78 -9.46
C LEU A 34 -5.73 6.22 -9.04
N GLU A 35 -5.05 5.52 -9.93
CA GLU A 35 -3.71 4.98 -9.69
C GLU A 35 -2.70 5.67 -10.61
N ALA A 36 -1.56 6.07 -10.05
CA ALA A 36 -0.51 6.75 -10.79
C ALA A 36 0.33 5.78 -11.64
N GLY A 37 0.43 4.53 -11.19
CA GLY A 37 1.14 3.47 -11.89
C GLY A 37 0.33 2.75 -12.96
N PRO A 38 1.01 1.91 -13.77
CA PRO A 38 0.32 1.05 -14.72
C PRO A 38 -0.38 -0.11 -14.02
N SER A 39 -1.14 -0.90 -14.79
CA SER A 39 -1.53 -2.25 -14.38
C SER A 39 -0.31 -3.12 -14.08
N ASP A 40 -0.48 -4.16 -13.26
CA ASP A 40 0.58 -5.00 -12.69
C ASP A 40 1.09 -6.13 -13.62
N TRP A 41 1.11 -5.90 -14.94
CA TRP A 41 1.49 -6.90 -15.95
C TRP A 41 2.98 -7.32 -15.93
N ASN A 42 3.83 -6.66 -15.14
CA ASN A 42 5.25 -6.99 -15.10
C ASN A 42 5.44 -8.41 -14.52
N PRO A 43 6.04 -9.38 -15.24
CA PRO A 43 6.20 -10.75 -14.76
C PRO A 43 6.96 -10.86 -13.43
N MET A 44 7.84 -9.89 -13.13
CA MET A 44 8.59 -9.87 -11.87
C MET A 44 7.71 -9.61 -10.64
N ILE A 45 6.51 -9.05 -10.81
CA ILE A 45 5.51 -8.89 -9.74
C ILE A 45 4.91 -10.25 -9.37
N HIS A 46 4.71 -11.12 -10.36
CA HIS A 46 4.02 -12.41 -10.19
C HIS A 46 4.97 -13.56 -9.82
N ILE A 47 6.28 -13.34 -9.90
CA ILE A 47 7.29 -14.28 -9.43
C ILE A 47 7.68 -13.88 -8.00
N PRO A 48 7.50 -14.74 -6.98
CA PRO A 48 7.77 -14.37 -5.59
C PRO A 48 9.16 -13.78 -5.32
N ALA A 49 10.23 -14.37 -5.89
CA ALA A 49 11.59 -13.84 -5.77
C ALA A 49 11.88 -12.64 -6.72
N GLY A 50 10.97 -12.34 -7.64
CA GLY A 50 11.09 -11.26 -8.62
C GLY A 50 11.01 -9.86 -8.01
N PHE A 51 10.48 -9.72 -6.78
CA PHE A 51 10.36 -8.44 -6.10
C PHE A 51 11.69 -7.67 -6.03
N ILE A 52 12.82 -8.36 -5.88
CA ILE A 52 14.17 -7.75 -5.86
C ILE A 52 14.42 -6.90 -7.12
N LYS A 53 13.92 -7.34 -8.28
CA LYS A 53 14.02 -6.59 -9.54
C LYS A 53 13.06 -5.40 -9.58
N THR A 54 11.90 -5.51 -8.94
CA THR A 54 10.90 -4.43 -8.88
C THR A 54 11.33 -3.27 -7.97
N LEU A 55 12.16 -3.53 -6.94
CA LEU A 55 12.66 -2.51 -6.02
C LEU A 55 13.55 -1.44 -6.67
N VAL A 56 14.09 -1.73 -7.86
CA VAL A 56 14.96 -0.81 -8.61
C VAL A 56 14.40 -0.47 -10.01
N ASN A 57 13.15 -0.83 -10.28
CA ASN A 57 12.53 -0.63 -11.59
C ASN A 57 11.61 0.61 -11.62
N PRO A 58 11.98 1.71 -12.30
CA PRO A 58 11.19 2.93 -12.34
C PRO A 58 9.84 2.80 -13.05
N SER A 59 9.59 1.70 -13.78
CA SER A 59 8.29 1.46 -14.42
C SER A 59 7.19 1.07 -13.43
N VAL A 60 7.56 0.52 -12.26
CA VAL A 60 6.62 0.05 -11.22
C VAL A 60 6.95 0.58 -9.82
N ASN A 61 7.96 1.44 -9.71
CA ASN A 61 8.44 2.02 -8.45
C ASN A 61 8.63 3.53 -8.60
N TRP A 62 8.31 4.28 -7.56
CA TRP A 62 8.53 5.72 -7.47
C TRP A 62 10.00 6.11 -7.43
N MET A 63 10.90 5.21 -7.01
CA MET A 63 12.33 5.45 -6.87
C MET A 63 12.67 6.61 -5.92
N TYR A 64 11.85 6.80 -4.87
CA TYR A 64 12.13 7.81 -3.85
C TYR A 64 13.45 7.52 -3.13
N GLN A 65 14.05 8.60 -2.64
CA GLN A 65 15.25 8.56 -1.82
C GLN A 65 15.04 9.50 -0.63
N SER A 66 15.61 9.14 0.51
CA SER A 66 15.70 10.08 1.63
C SER A 66 16.72 11.17 1.33
N GLU A 67 16.53 12.33 1.94
CA GLU A 67 17.61 13.31 2.06
C GLU A 67 18.76 12.73 2.90
N ALA A 68 19.97 13.23 2.66
CA ALA A 68 21.13 12.90 3.46
C ALA A 68 21.03 13.55 4.84
N SER A 69 21.43 12.83 5.89
CA SER A 69 21.40 13.37 7.25
C SER A 69 22.59 12.89 8.08
N LYS A 70 22.81 13.54 9.23
CA LYS A 70 23.82 13.08 10.20
C LYS A 70 23.54 11.64 10.66
N GLY A 71 22.27 11.26 10.85
CA GLY A 71 21.86 9.91 11.25
C GLY A 71 22.18 8.84 10.19
N THR A 72 22.31 9.24 8.92
CA THR A 72 22.71 8.34 7.83
C THR A 72 24.20 8.45 7.48
N ASN A 73 24.98 9.22 8.25
CA ASN A 73 26.37 9.59 7.93
C ASN A 73 26.51 10.22 6.54
N GLY A 74 25.59 11.13 6.19
CA GLY A 74 25.60 11.84 4.91
C GLY A 74 25.10 11.03 3.70
N ARG A 75 24.57 9.82 3.90
CA ARG A 75 24.04 8.99 2.81
C ARG A 75 22.59 9.32 2.49
N THR A 76 22.24 9.35 1.20
CA THR A 76 20.85 9.20 0.75
C THR A 76 20.49 7.72 0.74
N ILE A 77 19.28 7.38 1.19
CA ILE A 77 18.83 5.99 1.33
C ILE A 77 17.66 5.73 0.38
N PRO A 78 17.72 4.69 -0.48
CA PRO A 78 16.59 4.29 -1.32
C PRO A 78 15.35 3.96 -0.48
N MET A 79 14.20 4.51 -0.87
CA MET A 79 12.90 4.31 -0.24
C MET A 79 11.93 3.75 -1.28
N PRO A 80 12.04 2.46 -1.65
CA PRO A 80 11.21 1.88 -2.71
C PRO A 80 9.73 1.94 -2.34
N ARG A 81 8.91 2.44 -3.26
CA ARG A 81 7.44 2.55 -3.12
C ARG A 81 6.78 2.15 -4.42
N GLY A 82 5.83 1.23 -4.35
CA GLY A 82 5.12 0.76 -5.54
C GLY A 82 4.37 1.89 -6.24
N LYS A 83 4.56 2.00 -7.54
CA LYS A 83 3.83 2.86 -8.49
C LYS A 83 3.25 1.97 -9.57
N VAL A 84 2.23 1.19 -9.20
CA VAL A 84 1.60 0.14 -10.02
C VAL A 84 0.27 -0.23 -9.33
N LEU A 85 -0.69 -0.80 -10.04
CA LEU A 85 -1.88 -1.41 -9.43
C LEU A 85 -1.46 -2.43 -8.34
N GLY A 86 -2.12 -2.38 -7.19
CA GLY A 86 -1.73 -3.07 -5.95
C GLY A 86 -0.65 -2.33 -5.14
N GLY A 87 0.03 -1.34 -5.72
CA GLY A 87 0.99 -0.49 -5.05
C GLY A 87 2.15 -1.28 -4.43
N SER A 88 2.44 -1.03 -3.16
CA SER A 88 3.58 -1.67 -2.49
C SER A 88 3.37 -3.16 -2.21
N SER A 89 2.12 -3.68 -2.19
CA SER A 89 1.92 -5.13 -2.10
C SER A 89 2.32 -5.88 -3.36
N SER A 90 2.37 -5.21 -4.51
CA SER A 90 2.84 -5.80 -5.78
C SER A 90 4.37 -5.86 -5.87
N ILE A 91 5.11 -5.21 -4.97
CA ILE A 91 6.58 -5.13 -5.05
C ILE A 91 7.29 -5.46 -3.72
N ASN A 92 6.56 -5.92 -2.70
CA ASN A 92 7.14 -6.23 -1.39
C ASN A 92 7.76 -7.64 -1.34
N GLY A 93 8.42 -7.96 -0.23
CA GLY A 93 9.02 -9.28 0.00
C GLY A 93 8.04 -10.37 0.47
N LEU A 94 6.72 -10.17 0.35
CA LEU A 94 5.65 -11.13 0.66
C LEU A 94 5.59 -11.62 2.12
N ILE A 95 6.37 -11.01 3.02
CA ILE A 95 6.37 -11.35 4.44
C ILE A 95 5.03 -10.96 5.03
N PHE A 96 4.33 -11.95 5.58
CA PHE A 96 3.15 -11.70 6.42
C PHE A 96 3.58 -11.62 7.88
N ASN A 97 3.33 -10.48 8.50
CA ASN A 97 3.47 -10.27 9.93
C ASN A 97 2.31 -9.41 10.42
N ARG A 98 1.61 -9.86 11.46
CA ARG A 98 0.51 -9.11 12.06
C ARG A 98 0.99 -7.97 12.95
N GLY A 99 2.12 -8.14 13.64
CA GLY A 99 2.54 -7.26 14.75
C GLY A 99 2.22 -7.86 16.12
N GLN A 100 2.72 -7.22 17.17
CA GLN A 100 2.55 -7.63 18.57
C GLN A 100 1.28 -7.02 19.15
N LYS A 101 0.69 -7.66 20.19
CA LYS A 101 -0.51 -7.13 20.87
C LYS A 101 -0.38 -5.66 21.28
N MET A 102 0.79 -5.31 21.82
CA MET A 102 1.06 -3.95 22.29
C MET A 102 1.00 -2.90 21.16
N ASP A 103 1.33 -3.25 19.91
CA ASP A 103 1.29 -2.31 18.79
C ASP A 103 -0.13 -1.76 18.58
N PHE A 104 -1.12 -2.65 18.65
CA PHE A 104 -2.54 -2.35 18.47
C PHE A 104 -3.17 -1.71 19.71
N ASP A 105 -2.88 -2.25 20.90
CA ASP A 105 -3.40 -1.68 22.15
C ASP A 105 -2.92 -0.24 22.35
N VAL A 106 -1.69 0.09 21.94
CA VAL A 106 -1.18 1.47 21.96
C VAL A 106 -1.93 2.37 20.98
N TRP A 107 -2.34 1.88 19.80
CA TRP A 107 -3.20 2.65 18.90
C TRP A 107 -4.55 2.96 19.54
N ALA A 108 -5.17 1.97 20.19
CA ALA A 108 -6.44 2.18 20.91
C ALA A 108 -6.31 3.20 22.04
N GLN A 109 -5.24 3.12 22.84
CA GLN A 109 -4.95 4.07 23.93
C GLN A 109 -4.68 5.49 23.43
N LYS A 110 -4.15 5.64 22.22
CA LYS A 110 -3.95 6.95 21.55
C LYS A 110 -5.25 7.56 21.00
N GLY A 111 -6.40 6.92 21.22
CA GLY A 111 -7.71 7.44 20.84
C GLY A 111 -8.40 6.68 19.69
N ASN A 112 -7.72 5.71 19.07
CA ASN A 112 -8.30 4.89 18.00
C ASN A 112 -9.15 3.75 18.58
N ARG A 113 -10.29 4.08 19.19
CA ARG A 113 -11.20 3.09 19.77
C ARG A 113 -11.60 2.03 18.73
N GLY A 114 -11.66 0.76 19.12
CA GLY A 114 -11.92 -0.37 18.22
C GLY A 114 -10.67 -0.88 17.47
N TRP A 115 -9.48 -0.38 17.79
CA TRP A 115 -8.20 -0.84 17.23
C TRP A 115 -7.33 -1.58 18.25
N SER A 116 -7.88 -2.02 19.39
CA SER A 116 -7.11 -2.87 20.29
C SER A 116 -6.83 -4.22 19.61
N TYR A 117 -5.83 -4.96 20.08
CA TYR A 117 -5.51 -6.25 19.47
C TYR A 117 -6.70 -7.20 19.45
N ASP A 118 -7.51 -7.16 20.51
CA ASP A 118 -8.66 -8.04 20.67
C ASP A 118 -9.83 -7.59 19.76
N ASP A 119 -9.95 -6.30 19.45
CA ASP A 119 -10.97 -5.78 18.52
C ASP A 119 -10.67 -6.14 17.05
N VAL A 120 -9.39 -6.26 16.69
CA VAL A 120 -8.96 -6.51 15.29
C VAL A 120 -8.58 -7.96 15.02
N LEU A 121 -8.62 -8.82 16.05
CA LEU A 121 -8.49 -10.25 15.89
C LEU A 121 -9.78 -10.82 15.27
N PRO A 122 -9.70 -11.76 14.31
CA PRO A 122 -10.88 -12.42 13.75
C PRO A 122 -11.69 -13.22 14.78
#